data_AF-A0A961VEY5-F1
#
_entry.id   AF-A0A961VEY5-F1
#
_cell.length_a   1.000
_cell.length_b   1.000
_cell.length_c   1.000
_cell.angle_alpha   90.00
_cell.angle_beta   90.00
_cell.angle_gamma   90.00
#
_symmetry.space_group_name_H-M   'P 1'
#
loop_
_entity.id
_entity.type
_entity.pdbx_description
1 polymer ?
#
loop_
_entity_poly.entity_id
_entity_poly.type
_entity_poly.pdbx_seq_one_letter_code
_entity_poly.pdbx_strand_id
1 'polypeptide(L)'
;MTSHTIRAAFAAAAVILLPTVALAADDVPDITGTWTGKTYTIVAGKGGHWPQNMGTFEKPGLFEKDLKITLTGQDGRRFWGTVTITADGGPTDEPFIGEFVPGSERVVIADTDGYFDGRFEGDGFSFCYAHAGGESHTSVVSCTEVKRRR
;
A
#
# COMPACT_ATOMS: atom_id res chain seq x y z
N MET A 1 9.89 42.84 -75.50
CA MET A 1 9.38 43.71 -74.41
C MET A 1 7.96 43.24 -74.17
N THR A 2 7.54 42.65 -73.06
CA THR A 2 7.92 42.80 -71.65
C THR A 2 7.61 41.49 -70.90
N SER A 3 8.39 41.25 -69.85
CA SER A 3 8.44 40.06 -68.99
C SER A 3 7.39 40.12 -67.89
N HIS A 4 6.78 38.98 -67.52
CA HIS A 4 6.16 38.80 -66.19
C HIS A 4 6.40 37.37 -65.67
N THR A 5 7.39 37.24 -64.79
CA THR A 5 7.61 36.09 -63.91
C THR A 5 6.71 36.20 -62.69
N ILE A 6 5.79 35.24 -62.51
CA ILE A 6 5.02 35.10 -61.26
C ILE A 6 5.83 34.21 -60.32
N ARG A 7 6.25 34.79 -59.19
CA ARG A 7 7.00 34.14 -58.12
C ARG A 7 6.06 33.23 -57.32
N ALA A 8 6.35 31.93 -57.29
CA ALA A 8 5.71 31.00 -56.37
C ALA A 8 6.23 31.27 -54.94
N ALA A 9 5.35 31.71 -54.04
CA ALA A 9 5.67 31.85 -52.62
C ALA A 9 5.48 30.50 -51.93
N PHE A 10 6.59 29.83 -51.58
CA PHE A 10 6.57 28.68 -50.67
C PHE A 10 6.33 29.18 -49.25
N ALA A 11 5.12 28.98 -48.72
CA ALA A 11 4.85 29.13 -47.30
C ALA A 11 5.35 27.88 -46.56
N ALA A 12 6.51 27.98 -45.90
CA ALA A 12 7.02 26.93 -45.03
C ALA A 12 6.22 26.91 -43.71
N ALA A 13 5.29 25.98 -43.57
CA ALA A 13 4.60 25.72 -42.31
C ALA A 13 5.57 25.00 -41.35
N ALA A 14 6.11 25.71 -40.37
CA ALA A 14 6.89 25.11 -39.29
C ALA A 14 5.96 24.33 -38.36
N VAL A 15 5.94 23.01 -38.50
CA VAL A 15 5.28 22.11 -37.55
C VAL A 15 6.14 22.05 -36.29
N ILE A 16 5.71 22.74 -35.24
CA ILE A 16 6.31 22.62 -33.90
C ILE A 16 5.90 21.24 -33.36
N LEU A 17 6.80 20.26 -33.48
CA LEU A 17 6.71 19.00 -32.76
C LEU A 17 6.89 19.28 -31.27
N LEU A 18 5.78 19.50 -30.57
CA LEU A 18 5.78 19.45 -29.11
C LEU A 18 6.14 18.01 -28.72
N PRO A 19 7.23 17.76 -27.96
CA PRO A 19 7.47 16.44 -27.42
C PRO A 19 6.31 16.14 -26.46
N THR A 20 5.43 15.23 -26.85
CA THR A 20 4.53 14.58 -25.92
C THR A 20 5.42 13.83 -24.94
N VAL A 21 5.66 14.43 -23.77
CA VAL A 21 6.16 13.71 -22.60
C VAL A 21 5.09 12.69 -22.26
N ALA A 22 5.23 11.48 -22.79
CA ALA A 22 4.50 10.34 -22.31
C ALA A 22 4.99 10.12 -20.88
N LEU A 23 4.20 10.57 -19.90
CA LEU A 23 4.31 10.03 -18.55
C LEU A 23 4.13 8.52 -18.74
N ALA A 24 5.20 7.74 -18.52
CA ALA A 24 5.09 6.30 -18.48
C ALA A 24 3.94 5.99 -17.52
N ALA A 25 2.93 5.25 -18.00
CA ALA A 25 1.98 4.66 -17.09
C ALA A 25 2.82 3.84 -16.11
N ASP A 26 2.73 4.14 -14.81
CA ASP A 26 3.37 3.29 -13.82
C ASP A 26 2.74 1.91 -13.96
N ASP A 27 3.51 0.94 -14.46
CA ASP A 27 3.13 -0.46 -14.55
C ASP A 27 3.09 -1.05 -13.12
N VAL A 28 2.07 -0.66 -12.35
CA VAL A 28 1.84 -1.17 -11.00
C VAL A 28 1.08 -2.50 -11.12
N PRO A 29 1.54 -3.59 -10.49
CA PRO A 29 0.82 -4.85 -10.51
C PRO A 29 -0.55 -4.72 -9.83
N ASP A 30 -1.53 -5.48 -10.32
CA ASP A 30 -2.81 -5.65 -9.63
C ASP A 30 -2.61 -6.48 -8.36
N ILE A 31 -2.80 -5.85 -7.21
CA ILE A 31 -2.66 -6.45 -5.87
C ILE A 31 -4.03 -6.75 -5.21
N THR A 32 -5.13 -6.53 -5.93
CA THR A 32 -6.48 -6.83 -5.42
C THR A 32 -6.63 -8.32 -5.10
N GLY A 33 -7.53 -8.61 -4.16
CA GLY A 33 -7.80 -9.97 -3.70
C GLY A 33 -7.42 -10.20 -2.25
N THR A 34 -7.30 -11.48 -1.88
CA THR A 34 -7.09 -11.90 -0.49
C THR A 34 -5.67 -12.42 -0.30
N TRP A 35 -5.04 -11.99 0.79
CA TRP A 35 -3.72 -12.40 1.21
C TRP A 35 -3.80 -12.95 2.63
N THR A 36 -3.12 -14.05 2.90
CA THR A 36 -3.23 -14.75 4.19
C THR A 36 -1.87 -15.14 4.74
N GLY A 37 -1.75 -15.13 6.05
CA GLY A 37 -0.57 -15.57 6.79
C GLY A 37 -0.84 -15.53 8.29
N LYS A 38 0.21 -15.29 9.06
CA LYS A 38 0.12 -15.10 10.51
C LYS A 38 0.79 -13.82 10.94
N THR A 39 0.32 -13.21 12.01
CA THR A 39 1.06 -12.13 12.68
C THR A 39 2.07 -12.73 13.66
N TYR A 40 3.18 -12.04 13.87
CA TYR A 40 4.12 -12.28 14.97
C TYR A 40 4.27 -10.93 15.68
N THR A 41 3.51 -10.73 16.74
CA THR A 41 3.22 -9.40 17.26
C THR A 41 3.72 -9.23 18.68
N ILE A 42 4.35 -8.08 18.93
CA ILE A 42 4.65 -7.59 20.27
C ILE A 42 3.67 -6.47 20.63
N VAL A 43 3.10 -6.52 21.84
CA VAL A 43 2.07 -5.56 22.29
C VAL A 43 2.35 -5.08 23.71
N ALA A 44 2.40 -3.75 23.88
CA ALA A 44 2.32 -3.08 25.18
C ALA A 44 0.97 -2.35 25.28
N GLY A 45 0.17 -2.62 26.31
CA GLY A 45 -1.18 -2.05 26.47
C GLY A 45 -2.32 -2.92 25.93
N LYS A 46 -3.54 -2.37 25.86
CA LYS A 46 -4.79 -3.07 25.48
C LYS A 46 -5.47 -2.38 24.31
N GLY A 47 -5.49 -3.03 23.15
CA GLY A 47 -6.11 -2.51 21.93
C GLY A 47 -7.27 -3.37 21.42
N GLY A 48 -7.95 -2.91 20.37
CA GLY A 48 -9.09 -3.62 19.76
C GLY A 48 -8.76 -5.04 19.33
N HIS A 49 -7.61 -5.24 18.68
CA HIS A 49 -7.10 -6.56 18.31
C HIS A 49 -6.51 -7.35 19.50
N TRP A 50 -6.31 -6.73 20.66
CA TRP A 50 -5.58 -7.28 21.82
C TRP A 50 -6.30 -7.03 23.16
N PRO A 51 -7.61 -7.34 23.28
CA PRO A 51 -8.41 -6.85 24.42
C PRO A 51 -8.01 -7.48 25.77
N GLN A 52 -7.40 -8.66 25.74
CA GLN A 52 -6.95 -9.39 26.93
C GLN A 52 -5.45 -9.19 27.22
N ASN A 53 -4.72 -8.42 26.41
CA ASN A 53 -3.30 -8.21 26.65
C ASN A 53 -3.08 -7.41 27.95
N MET A 54 -2.05 -7.75 28.70
CA MET A 54 -1.62 -7.01 29.90
C MET A 54 -0.13 -6.64 29.82
N GLY A 55 0.48 -6.77 28.63
CA GLY A 55 1.90 -6.48 28.42
C GLY A 55 2.23 -5.01 28.62
N THR A 56 3.47 -4.74 29.05
CA THR A 56 4.06 -3.41 29.15
C THR A 56 5.28 -3.30 28.24
N PHE A 57 5.97 -2.16 28.20
CA PHE A 57 7.23 -2.04 27.43
C PHE A 57 8.36 -2.89 28.03
N GLU A 58 8.37 -3.10 29.35
CA GLU A 58 9.34 -3.94 30.05
C GLU A 58 9.04 -5.44 29.89
N LYS A 59 7.75 -5.78 29.75
CA LYS A 59 7.28 -7.15 29.57
C LYS A 59 6.12 -7.18 28.55
N PRO A 60 6.42 -7.08 27.24
CA PRO A 60 5.38 -7.05 26.22
C PRO A 60 4.68 -8.40 26.11
N GLY A 61 3.42 -8.36 25.67
CA GLY A 61 2.72 -9.55 25.22
C GLY A 61 3.26 -9.98 23.86
N LEU A 62 3.51 -11.28 23.69
CA LEU A 62 3.95 -11.88 22.44
C LEU A 62 2.83 -12.78 21.92
N PHE A 63 2.38 -12.52 20.70
CA PHE A 63 1.22 -13.23 20.13
C PHE A 63 1.45 -13.64 18.69
N GLU A 64 0.86 -14.78 18.34
CA GLU A 64 0.73 -15.26 16.98
C GLU A 64 -0.77 -15.44 16.68
N LYS A 65 -1.24 -14.85 15.58
CA LYS A 65 -2.66 -14.89 15.19
C LYS A 65 -2.80 -15.05 13.69
N ASP A 66 -3.93 -15.60 13.25
CA ASP A 66 -4.24 -15.68 11.83
C ASP A 66 -4.53 -14.29 11.26
N LEU A 67 -3.91 -14.00 10.13
CA LEU A 67 -3.98 -12.73 9.43
C LEU A 67 -4.57 -12.93 8.04
N LYS A 68 -5.55 -12.09 7.70
CA LYS A 68 -6.10 -11.97 6.36
C LYS A 68 -6.11 -10.50 5.96
N ILE A 69 -5.59 -10.18 4.79
CA ILE A 69 -5.64 -8.84 4.20
C ILE A 69 -6.47 -8.96 2.93
N THR A 70 -7.54 -8.18 2.83
CA THR A 70 -8.41 -8.14 1.65
C THR A 70 -8.29 -6.77 1.00
N LEU A 71 -7.68 -6.72 -0.18
CA LEU A 71 -7.59 -5.52 -1.01
C LEU A 71 -8.79 -5.47 -1.94
N THR A 72 -9.70 -4.53 -1.66
CA THR A 72 -11.00 -4.43 -2.34
C THR A 72 -10.96 -3.50 -3.55
N GLY A 73 -9.96 -2.63 -3.64
CA GLY A 73 -9.82 -1.74 -4.79
C GLY A 73 -8.44 -1.15 -4.93
N GLN A 74 -8.12 -0.78 -6.16
CA GLN A 74 -6.85 -0.20 -6.57
C GLN A 74 -7.09 0.78 -7.73
N ASP A 75 -6.47 1.95 -7.67
CA ASP A 75 -6.44 2.98 -8.72
C ASP A 75 -5.00 3.46 -8.93
N GLY A 76 -4.31 2.80 -9.87
CA GLY A 76 -2.88 2.96 -10.11
C GLY A 76 -2.07 2.50 -8.89
N ARG A 77 -1.27 3.42 -8.33
CA ARG A 77 -0.48 3.18 -7.12
C ARG A 77 -1.29 3.18 -5.82
N ARG A 78 -2.52 3.70 -5.84
CA ARG A 78 -3.36 3.87 -4.64
C ARG A 78 -4.25 2.66 -4.45
N PHE A 79 -4.42 2.18 -3.22
CA PHE A 79 -5.23 1.00 -2.92
C PHE A 79 -5.85 1.09 -1.53
N TRP A 80 -6.88 0.27 -1.29
CA TRP A 80 -7.59 0.23 -0.02
C TRP A 80 -8.16 -1.16 0.26
N GLY A 81 -8.41 -1.43 1.54
CA GLY A 81 -8.88 -2.74 1.95
C GLY A 81 -9.14 -2.85 3.43
N THR A 82 -9.09 -4.09 3.91
CA THR A 82 -9.32 -4.45 5.31
C THR A 82 -8.31 -5.49 5.76
N VAL A 83 -7.74 -5.28 6.94
CA VAL A 83 -6.99 -6.28 7.70
C VAL A 83 -7.96 -6.96 8.66
N THR A 84 -7.96 -8.29 8.68
CA THR A 84 -8.66 -9.12 9.65
C THR A 84 -7.65 -9.90 10.46
N ILE A 85 -7.69 -9.76 11.79
CA ILE A 85 -6.95 -10.60 12.73
C ILE A 85 -7.94 -11.51 13.45
N THR A 86 -7.69 -12.83 13.43
CA THR A 86 -8.55 -13.83 14.08
C THR A 86 -7.87 -14.46 15.29
N ALA A 87 -8.59 -14.51 16.40
CA ALA A 87 -8.14 -15.10 17.68
C ALA A 87 -9.31 -15.80 18.41
N ASP A 88 -9.07 -16.28 19.63
CA ASP A 88 -10.06 -16.97 20.48
C ASP A 88 -11.36 -16.15 20.72
N GLY A 89 -11.30 -14.83 20.59
CA GLY A 89 -12.44 -13.92 20.68
C GLY A 89 -13.19 -13.63 19.37
N GLY A 90 -12.78 -14.26 18.27
CA GLY A 90 -13.32 -14.02 16.93
C GLY A 90 -12.46 -13.11 16.05
N PRO A 91 -12.91 -12.84 14.81
CA PRO A 91 -12.25 -11.92 13.90
C PRO A 91 -12.46 -10.48 14.33
N THR A 92 -11.44 -9.67 14.08
CA THR A 92 -11.47 -8.21 14.28
C THR A 92 -10.94 -7.57 13.00
N ASP A 93 -11.69 -6.59 12.50
CA ASP A 93 -11.44 -5.97 11.20
C ASP A 93 -10.98 -4.52 11.37
N GLU A 94 -10.04 -4.10 10.52
CA GLU A 94 -9.55 -2.73 10.47
C GLU A 94 -9.38 -2.28 9.01
N PRO A 95 -10.00 -1.15 8.59
CA PRO A 95 -9.83 -0.62 7.25
C PRO A 95 -8.47 0.07 7.09
N PHE A 96 -7.95 0.06 5.87
CA PHE A 96 -6.71 0.79 5.55
C PHE A 96 -6.75 1.42 4.16
N ILE A 97 -5.86 2.40 3.96
CA ILE A 97 -5.50 2.97 2.66
C ILE A 97 -3.99 2.89 2.48
N GLY A 98 -3.52 2.74 1.24
CA GLY A 98 -2.10 2.69 0.96
C GLY A 98 -1.74 3.19 -0.43
N GLU A 99 -0.44 3.43 -0.61
CA GLU A 99 0.14 3.78 -1.89
C GLU A 99 1.49 3.09 -2.10
N PHE A 100 1.76 2.71 -3.35
CA PHE A 100 3.11 2.36 -3.79
C PHE A 100 4.02 3.59 -3.83
N VAL A 101 5.24 3.43 -3.31
CA VAL A 101 6.31 4.41 -3.48
C VAL A 101 6.70 4.43 -4.96
N PRO A 102 6.76 5.62 -5.61
CA PRO A 102 6.98 5.72 -7.06
C PRO A 102 8.20 4.93 -7.56
N GLY A 103 8.01 4.14 -8.63
CA GLY A 103 9.06 3.35 -9.25
C GLY A 103 9.59 2.19 -8.42
N SER A 104 8.85 1.73 -7.41
CA SER A 104 9.27 0.63 -6.54
C SER A 104 8.12 -0.29 -6.15
N GLU A 105 8.48 -1.48 -5.66
CA GLU A 105 7.55 -2.45 -5.07
C GLU A 105 7.17 -2.11 -3.62
N ARG A 106 7.75 -1.05 -3.05
CA ARG A 106 7.50 -0.62 -1.67
C ARG A 106 6.14 0.04 -1.55
N VAL A 107 5.50 -0.16 -0.42
CA VAL A 107 4.22 0.48 -0.08
C VAL A 107 4.28 1.12 1.29
N VAL A 108 3.52 2.19 1.46
CA VAL A 108 3.18 2.75 2.76
C VAL A 108 1.66 2.66 2.90
N ILE A 109 1.21 2.15 4.04
CA ILE A 109 -0.21 1.95 4.34
C ILE A 109 -0.50 2.61 5.68
N ALA A 110 -1.63 3.29 5.80
CA ALA A 110 -2.15 3.77 7.06
C ALA A 110 -3.49 3.09 7.35
N ASP A 111 -3.68 2.67 8.60
CA ASP A 111 -4.97 2.25 9.13
C ASP A 111 -5.45 3.24 10.20
N THR A 112 -6.29 2.81 11.14
CA THR A 112 -6.95 3.74 12.05
C THR A 112 -6.09 4.18 13.22
N ASP A 113 -4.98 3.48 13.50
CA ASP A 113 -4.14 3.72 14.66
C ASP A 113 -2.63 3.56 14.41
N GLY A 114 -2.23 3.07 13.23
CA GLY A 114 -0.85 2.83 12.87
C GLY A 114 -0.59 2.90 11.37
N TYR A 115 0.53 2.30 10.98
CA TYR A 115 0.97 2.25 9.59
C TYR A 115 1.75 0.97 9.31
N PHE A 116 1.75 0.58 8.03
CA PHE A 116 2.56 -0.49 7.48
C PHE A 116 3.62 0.11 6.58
N ASP A 117 4.83 -0.43 6.68
CA ASP A 117 5.90 -0.24 5.71
C ASP A 117 6.24 -1.62 5.13
N GLY A 118 6.07 -1.79 3.82
CA GLY A 118 6.15 -3.11 3.21
C GLY A 118 6.52 -3.10 1.73
N ARG A 119 6.42 -4.28 1.10
CA ARG A 119 6.64 -4.49 -0.33
C ARG A 119 5.85 -5.67 -0.87
N PHE A 120 5.37 -5.54 -2.11
CA PHE A 120 4.74 -6.62 -2.85
C PHE A 120 5.72 -7.29 -3.82
N GLU A 121 5.71 -8.61 -3.87
CA GLU A 121 6.72 -9.38 -4.58
C GLU A 121 6.12 -10.69 -5.12
N GLY A 122 5.63 -10.64 -6.36
CA GLY A 122 4.83 -11.72 -6.95
C GLY A 122 3.58 -12.04 -6.11
N ASP A 123 3.52 -13.27 -5.60
CA ASP A 123 2.46 -13.74 -4.70
C ASP A 123 2.75 -13.46 -3.20
N GLY A 124 3.81 -12.70 -2.87
CA GLY A 124 4.17 -12.33 -1.50
C GLY A 124 3.90 -10.86 -1.17
N PHE A 125 3.48 -10.59 0.06
CA PHE A 125 3.45 -9.25 0.65
C PHE A 125 4.12 -9.28 2.01
N SER A 126 5.31 -8.68 2.11
CA SER A 126 6.11 -8.63 3.34
C SER A 126 6.06 -7.20 3.90
N PHE A 127 5.81 -7.06 5.20
CA PHE A 127 5.64 -5.74 5.82
C PHE A 127 5.97 -5.75 7.31
N CYS A 128 6.23 -4.57 7.84
CA CYS A 128 6.19 -4.28 9.26
C CYS A 128 5.06 -3.28 9.54
N TYR A 129 4.24 -3.58 10.54
CA TYR A 129 3.24 -2.68 11.09
C TYR A 129 3.75 -2.06 12.39
N ALA A 130 3.46 -0.78 12.57
CA ALA A 130 3.78 -0.03 13.78
C ALA A 130 2.61 0.88 14.18
N HIS A 131 2.22 0.78 15.46
CA HIS A 131 1.30 1.69 16.12
C HIS A 131 1.94 2.13 17.43
N ALA A 132 2.12 3.44 17.59
CA ALA A 132 2.93 4.05 18.65
C ALA A 132 2.16 4.38 19.94
N GLY A 133 1.00 3.78 20.20
CA GLY A 133 0.22 4.04 21.41
C GLY A 133 -0.77 5.19 21.31
N GLY A 134 -0.34 6.38 20.88
CA GLY A 134 -1.22 7.54 20.66
C GLY A 134 -2.35 7.68 21.68
N GLU A 135 -3.57 7.90 21.17
CA GLU A 135 -4.81 7.94 21.98
C GLU A 135 -5.29 6.56 22.44
N SER A 136 -4.86 5.47 21.78
CA SER A 136 -5.29 4.10 22.12
C SER A 136 -4.58 3.54 23.37
N HIS A 137 -3.51 4.21 23.81
CA HIS A 137 -2.57 3.74 24.84
C HIS A 137 -2.02 2.31 24.59
N THR A 138 -2.02 1.85 23.33
CA THR A 138 -1.54 0.52 22.95
C THR A 138 -0.48 0.61 21.87
N SER A 139 0.72 0.14 22.18
CA SER A 139 1.80 0.07 21.20
C SER A 139 1.92 -1.33 20.64
N VAL A 140 2.00 -1.42 19.32
CA VAL A 140 2.02 -2.67 18.56
C VAL A 140 3.12 -2.60 17.53
N VAL A 141 3.92 -3.68 17.44
CA VAL A 141 4.85 -3.89 16.33
C VAL A 141 4.72 -5.32 15.84
N SER A 142 4.67 -5.52 14.52
CA SER A 142 4.66 -6.85 13.92
C SER A 142 5.32 -6.81 12.56
N CYS A 143 6.27 -7.71 12.27
CA CYS A 143 6.82 -7.89 10.94
C CYS A 143 6.48 -9.30 10.46
N THR A 144 5.88 -9.42 9.27
CA THR A 144 5.45 -10.70 8.73
C THR A 144 5.40 -10.69 7.21
N GLU A 145 5.11 -11.85 6.64
CA GLU A 145 4.80 -12.03 5.24
C GLU A 145 3.47 -12.78 5.10
N VAL A 146 2.65 -12.31 4.17
CA VAL A 146 1.42 -12.98 3.74
C VAL A 146 1.54 -13.40 2.28
N LYS A 147 0.82 -14.45 1.92
CA LYS A 147 0.75 -14.96 0.54
C LYS A 147 -0.61 -14.70 -0.06
N ARG A 148 -0.64 -14.39 -1.36
CA ARG A 148 -1.89 -14.29 -2.12
C ARG A 148 -2.60 -15.64 -2.07
N ARG A 149 -3.87 -15.63 -1.67
CA ARG A 149 -4.73 -16.80 -1.68
C ARG A 149 -5.11 -17.10 -3.13
N ARG A 150 -4.75 -18.29 -3.59
CA ARG A 150 -5.15 -18.83 -4.89
C ARG A 150 -6.57 -19.37 -4.84
#